data_AF-A0A2K9AG01-F1
#
_entry.id   AF-A0A2K9AG01-F1
#
_cell.length_a   1.000
_cell.length_b   1.000
_cell.length_c   1.000
_cell.angle_alpha   90.00
_cell.angle_beta   90.00
_cell.angle_gamma   90.00
#
_symmetry.space_group_name_H-M   'P 1'
#
loop_
_entity.id
_entity.type
_entity.pdbx_description
1 polymer ?
#
loop_
_entity_poly.entity_id
_entity_poly.type
_entity_poly.pdbx_seq_one_letter_code
_entity_poly.pdbx_strand_id
1 'polypeptide(L)'
;MRFDHWSKEKKQMLEYDYQRLFADQIMTLKKLYRFKADPDLFNEIIDNVASILFNLLKDNHFEFVEELIERMFLSMLAYDVVIYQKRNFSYFQVDLHFYNEYKTISYREIILVSVQDIKKMIELILFIGRKYDQLSLSDQEDMKYMDRYQMIFGFDEKFIKNNMKQLQEKFYMQ
;
A
#
# COMPACT_ATOMS: atom_id res chain seq x y z
N MET A 1 7.83 9.21 11.01
CA MET A 1 7.08 7.94 10.83
C MET A 1 6.39 7.58 12.13
N ARG A 2 5.26 6.86 12.08
CA ARG A 2 4.47 6.46 13.27
C ARG A 2 5.31 5.76 14.37
N PHE A 3 6.44 5.14 13.99
CA PHE A 3 7.35 4.42 14.91
C PHE A 3 8.51 5.25 15.47
N ASP A 4 8.57 6.56 15.25
CA ASP A 4 9.69 7.37 15.73
C ASP A 4 9.80 7.37 17.26
N HIS A 5 8.68 7.19 17.96
CA HIS A 5 8.61 7.15 19.44
C HIS A 5 8.84 5.76 20.04
N TRP A 6 9.07 4.74 19.22
CA TRP A 6 9.28 3.38 19.72
C TRP A 6 10.64 3.21 20.37
N SER A 7 10.67 2.38 21.43
CA SER A 7 11.92 1.94 22.01
C SER A 7 12.73 1.11 21.01
N LYS A 8 14.04 1.02 21.24
CA LYS A 8 14.94 0.25 20.38
C LYS A 8 14.54 -1.22 20.31
N GLU A 9 14.08 -1.78 21.42
CA GLU A 9 13.67 -3.17 21.57
C GLU A 9 12.43 -3.46 20.70
N LYS A 10 11.43 -2.57 20.72
CA LYS A 10 10.22 -2.71 19.88
C LYS A 10 10.56 -2.70 18.39
N LYS A 11 11.45 -1.81 17.97
CA LYS A 11 11.93 -1.74 16.58
C LYS A 11 12.68 -3.03 16.19
N GLN A 12 13.49 -3.58 17.08
CA GLN A 12 14.20 -4.84 16.85
C GLN A 12 13.27 -6.05 16.77
N MET A 13 12.22 -6.10 17.59
CA MET A 13 11.21 -7.16 17.51
C MET A 13 10.45 -7.12 16.19
N LEU A 14 9.98 -5.95 15.77
CA LEU A 14 9.33 -5.78 14.47
C LEU A 14 10.25 -6.19 13.32
N GLU A 15 11.54 -5.81 13.38
CA GLU A 15 12.52 -6.22 12.37
C GLU A 15 12.69 -7.74 12.32
N TYR A 16 12.77 -8.39 13.48
CA TYR A 16 12.88 -9.83 13.56
C TYR A 16 11.65 -10.53 12.96
N ASP A 17 10.44 -10.08 13.33
CA ASP A 17 9.21 -10.67 12.80
C ASP A 17 9.05 -10.42 11.30
N TYR A 18 9.41 -9.21 10.83
CA TYR A 18 9.44 -8.88 9.41
C TYR A 18 10.37 -9.80 8.62
N GLN A 19 11.60 -10.01 9.10
CA GLN A 19 12.57 -10.91 8.46
C GLN A 19 12.10 -12.35 8.48
N ARG A 20 11.47 -12.80 9.57
CA ARG A 20 10.92 -14.14 9.69
C ARG A 20 9.75 -14.38 8.72
N LEU A 21 8.86 -13.40 8.55
CA LEU A 21 7.67 -13.53 7.71
C LEU A 21 7.97 -13.40 6.23
N PHE A 22 8.85 -12.45 5.86
CA PHE A 22 9.05 -12.09 4.46
C PHE A 22 10.48 -12.26 3.95
N ALA A 23 11.48 -12.37 4.83
CA ALA A 23 12.90 -12.47 4.44
C ALA A 23 13.27 -11.48 3.30
N ASP A 24 13.82 -11.98 2.20
CA ASP A 24 14.20 -11.18 1.02
C ASP A 24 13.05 -10.97 0.01
N GLN A 25 11.86 -11.53 0.25
CA GLN A 25 10.74 -11.49 -0.68
C GLN A 25 10.34 -10.06 -1.06
N ILE A 26 10.27 -9.15 -0.09
CA ILE A 26 9.87 -7.75 -0.35
C ILE A 26 10.91 -7.01 -1.19
N MET A 27 12.20 -7.27 -0.97
CA MET A 27 13.24 -6.66 -1.80
C MET A 27 13.14 -7.16 -3.25
N THR A 28 12.93 -8.46 -3.42
CA THR A 28 12.76 -9.09 -4.74
C THR A 28 11.49 -8.58 -5.43
N LEU A 29 10.35 -8.55 -4.73
CA LEU A 29 9.08 -8.02 -5.20
C LEU A 29 9.22 -6.60 -5.79
N LYS A 30 9.86 -5.69 -5.05
CA LYS A 30 10.09 -4.30 -5.49
C LYS A 30 10.96 -4.22 -6.74
N LYS A 31 12.01 -5.05 -6.83
CA LYS A 31 12.88 -5.12 -8.02
C LYS A 31 12.10 -5.60 -9.24
N LEU A 32 11.39 -6.72 -9.12
CA LEU A 32 10.58 -7.29 -10.20
C LEU A 32 9.55 -6.28 -10.69
N TYR A 33 8.83 -5.60 -9.79
CA TYR A 33 7.86 -4.56 -10.14
C TYR A 33 8.50 -3.38 -10.89
N ARG A 34 9.61 -2.86 -10.38
CA ARG A 34 10.31 -1.71 -10.98
C ARG A 34 10.75 -2.00 -12.41
N PHE A 35 11.38 -3.15 -12.62
CA PHE A 35 11.93 -3.56 -13.89
C PHE A 35 10.94 -4.30 -14.80
N LYS A 36 9.72 -4.57 -14.32
CA LYS A 36 8.72 -5.41 -15.02
C LYS A 36 9.31 -6.76 -15.44
N ALA A 37 10.14 -7.32 -14.57
CA ALA A 37 10.84 -8.58 -14.81
C ALA A 37 10.06 -9.72 -14.17
N ASP A 38 10.11 -10.90 -14.80
CA ASP A 38 9.56 -12.17 -14.32
C ASP A 38 8.17 -12.04 -13.64
N PRO A 39 7.11 -11.85 -14.44
CA PRO A 39 5.75 -11.68 -13.91
C PRO A 39 5.27 -12.87 -13.08
N ASP A 40 5.73 -14.09 -13.41
CA ASP A 40 5.33 -15.30 -12.72
C ASP A 40 5.91 -15.33 -11.30
N LEU A 41 7.20 -15.03 -11.16
CA LEU A 41 7.84 -14.90 -9.85
C LEU A 41 7.28 -13.72 -9.05
N PHE A 42 6.97 -12.60 -9.71
CA PHE A 42 6.32 -11.46 -9.05
C PHE A 42 4.97 -11.88 -8.45
N ASN A 43 4.16 -12.61 -9.22
CA ASN A 43 2.87 -13.11 -8.78
C ASN A 43 3.01 -14.12 -7.64
N GLU A 44 3.97 -15.06 -7.71
CA GLU A 44 4.20 -16.01 -6.62
C GLU A 44 4.54 -15.29 -5.31
N ILE A 45 5.43 -14.30 -5.37
CA ILE A 45 5.87 -13.56 -4.18
C ILE A 45 4.74 -12.71 -3.62
N ILE A 46 4.04 -11.94 -4.45
CA ILE A 46 2.96 -11.07 -3.96
C ILE A 46 1.80 -11.91 -3.39
N ASP A 47 1.56 -13.09 -3.93
CA ASP A 47 0.55 -14.03 -3.44
C ASP A 47 0.87 -14.51 -2.03
N ASN A 48 2.12 -14.88 -1.78
CA ASN A 48 2.57 -15.28 -0.45
C ASN A 48 2.46 -14.13 0.55
N VAL A 49 2.99 -12.96 0.20
CA VAL A 49 2.96 -11.76 1.06
C VAL A 49 1.51 -11.38 1.40
N ALA A 50 0.64 -11.30 0.40
CA ALA A 50 -0.76 -10.95 0.60
C ALA A 50 -1.51 -11.97 1.45
N SER A 51 -1.21 -13.28 1.28
CA SER A 51 -1.84 -14.34 2.08
C SER A 51 -1.46 -14.24 3.55
N ILE A 52 -0.19 -13.99 3.85
CA ILE A 52 0.31 -13.78 5.22
C ILE A 52 -0.40 -12.59 5.87
N LEU A 53 -0.41 -11.43 5.20
CA LEU A 53 -1.05 -10.22 5.72
C LEU A 53 -2.56 -10.43 5.93
N PHE A 54 -3.25 -11.08 4.98
CA PHE A 54 -4.68 -11.33 5.10
C PHE A 54 -5.03 -12.27 6.26
N ASN A 55 -4.21 -13.28 6.52
CA ASN A 55 -4.39 -14.16 7.68
C ASN A 55 -4.19 -13.41 8.99
N LEU A 56 -3.15 -12.57 9.09
CA LEU A 56 -2.94 -11.70 10.26
C LEU A 56 -4.13 -10.75 10.51
N LEU A 57 -4.73 -10.21 9.43
CA LEU A 57 -5.95 -9.40 9.55
C LEU A 57 -7.13 -10.22 10.08
N LYS A 58 -7.33 -11.46 9.61
CA LYS A 58 -8.37 -12.36 10.14
C LYS A 58 -8.18 -12.69 11.62
N ASP A 59 -6.93 -12.74 12.06
CA ASP A 59 -6.57 -12.95 13.46
C ASP A 59 -6.60 -11.66 14.30
N ASN A 60 -7.11 -10.55 13.73
CA ASN A 60 -7.26 -9.22 14.35
C ASN A 60 -5.93 -8.53 14.71
N HIS A 61 -4.83 -8.85 14.02
CA HIS A 61 -3.53 -8.23 14.21
C HIS A 61 -3.38 -6.93 13.37
N PHE A 62 -4.32 -5.99 13.47
CA PHE A 62 -4.39 -4.82 12.58
C PHE A 62 -3.15 -3.92 12.67
N GLU A 63 -2.80 -3.46 13.87
CA GLU A 63 -1.66 -2.56 14.07
C GLU A 63 -0.34 -3.20 13.61
N PHE A 64 -0.19 -4.51 13.85
CA PHE A 64 0.97 -5.25 13.37
C PHE A 64 1.01 -5.36 11.83
N VAL A 65 -0.13 -5.52 11.17
CA VAL A 65 -0.20 -5.51 9.70
C VAL A 65 0.13 -4.11 9.14
N GLU A 66 -0.36 -3.04 9.77
CA GLU A 66 0.02 -1.66 9.42
C GLU A 66 1.54 -1.49 9.48
N GLU A 67 2.15 -1.88 10.61
CA GLU A 67 3.59 -1.85 10.85
C GLU A 67 4.39 -2.62 9.80
N LEU A 68 3.96 -3.85 9.47
CA LEU A 68 4.63 -4.66 8.47
C LEU A 68 4.58 -3.98 7.09
N ILE A 69 3.41 -3.49 6.66
CA ILE A 69 3.25 -2.83 5.35
C ILE A 69 4.07 -1.55 5.27
N GLU A 70 4.09 -0.74 6.32
CA GLU A 70 4.93 0.47 6.39
C GLU A 70 6.43 0.10 6.35
N ARG A 71 6.83 -0.96 7.07
CA ARG A 71 8.22 -1.46 7.09
C ARG A 71 8.68 -2.06 5.76
N MET A 72 7.77 -2.46 4.88
CA MET A 72 8.09 -2.95 3.53
C MET A 72 8.72 -1.86 2.64
N PHE A 73 8.49 -0.58 2.92
CA PHE A 73 8.94 0.55 2.10
C PHE A 73 8.65 0.32 0.61
N LEU A 74 7.36 0.12 0.29
CA LEU A 74 6.88 -0.18 -1.07
C LEU A 74 6.90 1.05 -2.00
N SER A 75 6.94 2.25 -1.43
CA SER A 75 6.95 3.51 -2.16
C SER A 75 8.10 4.40 -1.65
N MET A 76 8.64 5.24 -2.53
CA MET A 76 9.62 6.28 -2.14
C MET A 76 8.96 7.44 -1.37
N LEU A 77 7.69 7.74 -1.67
CA LEU A 77 6.88 8.57 -0.79
C LEU A 77 6.67 7.87 0.53
N ALA A 78 6.91 8.58 1.64
CA ALA A 78 6.50 8.11 2.95
C ALA A 78 4.99 7.91 2.97
N TYR A 79 4.54 6.82 3.59
CA TYR A 79 3.13 6.53 3.72
C TYR A 79 2.82 5.85 5.05
N ASP A 80 1.60 6.07 5.53
CA ASP A 80 1.03 5.35 6.65
C ASP A 80 -0.20 4.54 6.18
N VAL A 81 -0.46 3.45 6.90
CA VAL A 81 -1.61 2.57 6.69
C VAL A 81 -2.43 2.55 7.97
N VAL A 82 -3.75 2.73 7.84
CA VAL A 82 -4.70 2.59 8.96
C VAL A 82 -5.75 1.58 8.58
N ILE A 83 -5.86 0.51 9.37
CA ILE A 83 -6.73 -0.63 9.13
C ILE A 83 -7.73 -0.74 10.27
N TYR A 84 -9.00 -0.86 9.90
CA TYR A 84 -10.08 -1.01 10.86
C TYR A 84 -11.17 -1.91 10.31
N GLN A 85 -11.88 -2.56 11.22
CA GLN A 85 -13.03 -3.39 10.90
C GLN A 85 -14.25 -2.89 11.66
N LYS A 86 -15.31 -2.55 10.94
CA LYS A 86 -16.60 -2.23 11.58
C LYS A 86 -17.17 -3.51 12.18
N ARG A 87 -17.72 -3.42 13.40
CA ARG A 87 -18.38 -4.56 14.07
C ARG A 87 -19.42 -5.20 13.14
N ASN A 88 -19.43 -6.53 13.10
CA ASN A 88 -20.35 -7.36 12.32
C ASN A 88 -20.16 -7.32 10.79
N PHE A 89 -19.12 -6.67 10.27
CA PHE A 89 -18.77 -6.74 8.85
C PHE A 89 -17.63 -7.74 8.63
N SER A 90 -17.73 -8.54 7.57
CA SER A 90 -16.71 -9.52 7.19
C SER A 90 -15.58 -8.94 6.34
N TYR A 91 -15.46 -7.61 6.27
CA TYR A 91 -14.49 -6.91 5.44
C TYR A 91 -13.64 -5.96 6.29
N PHE A 92 -12.43 -5.70 5.83
CA PHE A 92 -11.53 -4.70 6.41
C PHE A 92 -11.66 -3.39 5.63
N GLN A 93 -11.48 -2.27 6.31
CA GLN A 93 -11.33 -0.97 5.69
C GLN A 93 -9.90 -0.49 5.91
N VAL A 94 -9.33 0.10 4.87
CA VAL A 94 -7.97 0.65 4.90
C VAL A 94 -7.98 2.09 4.42
N ASP A 95 -7.29 2.93 5.17
CA ASP A 95 -6.92 4.28 4.73
C ASP A 95 -5.41 4.31 4.46
N LEU A 96 -5.03 4.81 3.28
CA LEU A 96 -3.64 5.02 2.88
C LEU A 96 -3.37 6.52 2.83
N HIS A 97 -2.33 6.96 3.54
CA HIS A 97 -1.91 8.36 3.58
C HIS A 97 -0.48 8.48 3.06
N PHE A 98 -0.30 9.15 1.93
CA PHE A 98 1.02 9.44 1.36
C PHE A 98 1.41 10.88 1.66
N TYR A 99 2.68 11.10 1.99
CA TYR A 99 3.21 12.40 2.38
C TYR A 99 4.29 12.85 1.40
N ASN A 100 4.05 13.99 0.76
CA ASN A 100 5.10 14.72 0.04
C ASN A 100 5.41 16.05 0.77
N GLU A 101 6.35 16.83 0.23
CA GLU A 101 6.77 18.09 0.85
C GLU A 101 5.68 19.17 0.90
N TYR A 102 4.59 19.00 0.14
CA TYR A 102 3.55 20.02 -0.04
C TYR A 102 2.22 19.66 0.61
N LYS A 103 1.85 18.37 0.65
CA LYS A 103 0.53 17.90 1.07
C LYS A 103 0.49 16.41 1.41
N THR A 104 -0.58 16.04 2.10
CA THR A 104 -0.98 14.64 2.30
C THR A 104 -1.97 14.23 1.21
N ILE A 105 -1.66 13.14 0.50
CA ILE A 105 -2.55 12.50 -0.48
C ILE A 105 -3.18 11.29 0.21
N SER A 106 -4.49 11.32 0.43
CA SER A 106 -5.21 10.27 1.16
C SER A 106 -6.17 9.50 0.28
N TYR A 107 -6.16 8.18 0.43
CA TYR A 107 -7.13 7.24 -0.12
C TYR A 107 -7.81 6.54 1.04
N ARG A 108 -9.08 6.85 1.29
CA ARG A 108 -9.79 6.38 2.49
C ARG A 108 -10.88 5.37 2.15
N GLU A 109 -11.22 4.57 3.15
CA GLU A 109 -12.29 3.57 3.13
C GLU A 109 -12.11 2.52 2.02
N ILE A 110 -10.86 2.12 1.73
CA ILE A 110 -10.56 1.04 0.80
C ILE A 110 -11.08 -0.26 1.40
N ILE A 111 -12.04 -0.91 0.73
CA ILE A 111 -12.66 -2.14 1.22
C ILE A 111 -11.82 -3.34 0.79
N LEU A 112 -11.42 -4.19 1.74
CA LEU A 112 -10.68 -5.42 1.47
C LEU A 112 -11.47 -6.63 1.98
N VAL A 113 -11.79 -7.58 1.09
CA VAL A 113 -12.56 -8.79 1.41
C VAL A 113 -11.78 -10.08 1.19
N SER A 114 -10.65 -10.00 0.51
CA SER A 114 -9.90 -11.17 0.05
C SER A 114 -8.39 -10.91 0.00
N VAL A 115 -7.62 -12.01 -0.12
CA VAL A 115 -6.18 -11.96 -0.43
C VAL A 115 -5.92 -11.15 -1.71
N GLN A 116 -6.79 -11.27 -2.72
CA GLN A 116 -6.63 -10.55 -3.98
C GLN A 116 -6.72 -9.03 -3.79
N ASP A 117 -7.56 -8.54 -2.87
CA ASP A 117 -7.63 -7.11 -2.56
C ASP A 117 -6.36 -6.61 -1.87
N ILE A 118 -5.75 -7.44 -1.00
CA ILE A 118 -4.47 -7.11 -0.36
C ILE A 118 -3.36 -7.00 -1.41
N LYS A 119 -3.31 -7.93 -2.38
CA LYS A 119 -2.37 -7.83 -3.51
C LYS A 119 -2.55 -6.50 -4.24
N LYS A 120 -3.79 -6.16 -4.59
CA LYS A 120 -4.11 -4.92 -5.31
C LYS A 120 -3.76 -3.68 -4.49
N MET A 121 -3.93 -3.72 -3.17
CA MET A 121 -3.47 -2.64 -2.30
C MET A 121 -1.94 -2.49 -2.31
N ILE A 122 -1.18 -3.60 -2.25
CA ILE A 122 0.29 -3.58 -2.35
C ILE A 122 0.72 -3.01 -3.72
N GLU A 123 0.11 -3.50 -4.80
CA GLU A 123 0.33 -2.98 -6.16
C GLU A 123 0.02 -1.49 -6.27
N LEU A 124 -1.06 -1.02 -5.62
CA LEU A 124 -1.43 0.40 -5.59
C LEU A 124 -0.34 1.24 -4.93
N ILE A 125 0.21 0.81 -3.79
CA ILE A 125 1.29 1.53 -3.10
C ILE A 125 2.54 1.59 -4.00
N LEU A 126 2.93 0.46 -4.60
CA LEU A 126 4.05 0.38 -5.56
C LEU A 126 3.82 1.28 -6.78
N PHE A 127 2.60 1.31 -7.32
CA PHE A 127 2.20 2.13 -8.46
C PHE A 127 2.31 3.62 -8.14
N ILE A 128 1.76 4.06 -7.01
CA ILE A 128 1.81 5.45 -6.54
C ILE A 128 3.26 5.88 -6.37
N GLY A 129 4.10 5.06 -5.74
CA GLY A 129 5.54 5.36 -5.59
C GLY A 129 6.23 5.56 -6.94
N ARG A 130 6.01 4.66 -7.89
CA ARG A 130 6.57 4.78 -9.24
C ARG A 130 6.07 6.00 -10.00
N LYS A 131 4.77 6.32 -9.89
CA LYS A 131 4.18 7.52 -10.52
C LYS A 131 4.79 8.79 -9.97
N TYR A 132 4.95 8.86 -8.65
CA TYR A 132 5.62 9.98 -8.00
C TYR A 132 7.07 10.14 -8.48
N ASP A 133 7.85 9.06 -8.51
CA ASP A 133 9.23 9.08 -8.99
C ASP A 133 9.34 9.56 -10.45
N GLN A 134 8.39 9.18 -11.30
CA GLN A 134 8.38 9.64 -12.69
C GLN A 134 8.08 11.14 -12.81
N LEU A 135 7.12 11.61 -12.03
CA LEU A 135 6.69 13.01 -12.05
C LEU A 135 7.75 13.92 -11.40
N SER A 136 8.50 13.42 -10.41
CA SER A 136 9.53 14.21 -9.70
C SER A 136 10.74 14.51 -10.57
N LEU A 137 10.97 13.65 -11.57
CA LEU A 137 12.03 13.79 -12.56
C LEU A 137 11.61 14.68 -13.74
N SER A 138 10.32 14.88 -13.99
CA SER A 138 9.84 15.66 -15.15
C SER A 138 9.73 17.16 -14.86
N ASP A 139 9.09 17.56 -13.76
CA ASP A 139 8.99 18.98 -13.36
C ASP A 139 8.61 19.12 -11.87
N GLN A 140 9.30 19.98 -11.13
CA GLN A 140 9.03 20.21 -9.71
C GLN A 140 7.78 21.06 -9.48
N GLU A 141 7.38 21.92 -10.42
CA GLU A 141 6.17 22.73 -10.25
C GLU A 141 4.89 21.88 -10.27
N ASP A 142 4.88 20.79 -11.05
CA ASP A 142 3.75 19.86 -11.14
C ASP A 142 3.48 19.14 -9.81
N MET A 143 4.50 18.96 -8.97
CA MET A 143 4.38 18.30 -7.67
C MET A 143 3.45 19.01 -6.70
N LYS A 144 3.42 20.34 -6.77
CA LYS A 144 2.55 21.16 -5.92
C LYS A 144 1.07 20.93 -6.26
N TYR A 145 0.77 20.76 -7.55
CA TYR A 145 -0.60 20.63 -8.04
C TYR A 145 -1.09 19.19 -8.13
N MET A 146 -0.20 18.20 -8.03
CA MET A 146 -0.50 16.77 -8.16
C MET A 146 -1.67 16.27 -7.30
N ASP A 147 -2.82 15.96 -7.88
CA ASP A 147 -3.96 15.46 -7.09
C ASP A 147 -3.95 13.93 -6.93
N ARG A 148 -4.85 13.43 -6.06
CA ARG A 148 -4.98 11.98 -5.80
C ARG A 148 -5.41 11.17 -7.04
N TYR A 149 -6.09 11.78 -8.00
CA TYR A 149 -6.57 11.08 -9.19
C TYR A 149 -5.44 10.88 -10.19
N GLN A 150 -4.60 11.89 -10.38
CA GLN A 150 -3.40 11.79 -11.22
C GLN A 150 -2.46 10.67 -10.73
N MET A 151 -2.38 10.47 -9.41
CA MET A 151 -1.51 9.48 -8.79
C MET A 151 -1.95 8.03 -8.96
N ILE A 152 -3.24 7.79 -9.21
CA ILE A 152 -3.79 6.45 -9.49
C ILE A 152 -4.24 6.30 -10.95
N PHE A 153 -4.06 7.33 -11.78
CA PHE A 153 -4.49 7.28 -13.16
C PHE A 153 -3.72 6.20 -13.95
N GLY A 154 -4.47 5.27 -14.53
CA GLY A 154 -3.93 4.09 -15.21
C GLY A 154 -3.66 2.90 -14.29
N PHE A 155 -4.04 2.97 -13.01
CA PHE A 155 -4.11 1.82 -12.11
C PHE A 155 -5.45 1.09 -12.25
N ASP A 156 -5.47 -0.22 -11.96
CA ASP A 156 -6.61 -1.14 -12.08
C ASP A 156 -7.98 -0.50 -11.76
N GLU A 157 -8.68 -0.07 -12.82
CA GLU A 157 -9.93 0.68 -12.69
C GLU A 157 -11.04 -0.14 -12.03
N LYS A 158 -11.02 -1.47 -12.23
CA LYS A 158 -11.98 -2.38 -11.62
C LYS A 158 -11.80 -2.41 -10.11
N PHE A 159 -10.56 -2.47 -9.62
CA PHE A 159 -10.27 -2.38 -8.19
C PHE A 159 -10.69 -1.02 -7.62
N ILE A 160 -10.30 0.09 -8.25
CA ILE A 160 -10.67 1.45 -7.78
C ILE A 160 -12.20 1.56 -7.66
N LYS A 161 -12.91 1.16 -8.72
CA LYS A 161 -14.37 1.22 -8.78
C LYS A 161 -15.02 0.33 -7.74
N ASN A 162 -14.52 -0.86 -7.44
CA ASN A 162 -15.19 -1.77 -6.51
C ASN A 162 -14.84 -1.50 -5.04
N ASN A 163 -13.62 -0.99 -4.79
CA ASN A 163 -13.04 -0.96 -3.46
C ASN A 163 -12.88 0.47 -2.90
N MET A 164 -12.95 1.52 -3.73
CA MET A 164 -12.67 2.92 -3.32
C MET A 164 -13.86 3.85 -3.62
N LYS A 165 -14.93 3.77 -2.81
CA LYS A 165 -16.19 4.49 -3.05
C LYS A 165 -16.05 6.00 -3.22
N GLN A 166 -15.13 6.64 -2.48
CA GLN A 166 -14.89 8.09 -2.53
C GLN A 166 -14.38 8.60 -3.89
N LEU A 167 -13.92 7.71 -4.76
CA LEU A 167 -13.40 8.04 -6.09
C LEU A 167 -14.43 7.75 -7.19
N GLN A 168 -15.49 7.01 -6.90
CA GLN A 168 -16.51 6.63 -7.88
C GLN A 168 -17.23 7.84 -8.50
N GLU A 169 -17.50 8.89 -7.73
CA GLU A 169 -18.30 10.05 -8.18
C GLU A 169 -17.76 10.78 -9.42
N LYS A 170 -16.47 10.64 -9.77
CA LYS A 170 -15.89 11.26 -10.97
C LYS A 170 -15.65 10.31 -12.15
N PHE A 171 -15.58 8.99 -11.94
CA PHE A 171 -15.46 8.02 -13.04
C PHE A 171 -16.78 7.79 -13.79
N TYR A 172 -17.91 8.26 -13.25
CA TYR A 172 -19.21 8.24 -13.90
C TYR A 172 -19.58 9.55 -14.61
N MET A 173 -18.67 10.53 -14.71
CA MET A 173 -18.88 11.78 -15.45
C MET A 173 -18.11 11.86 -16.78
N GLN A 174 -17.76 10.71 -17.38
CA GLN A 174 -17.25 10.61 -18.75
C GLN A 174 -18.28 9.95 -19.66
#